data_AF-A0A2S2PN44-F1
#
_entry.id   AF-A0A2S2PN44-F1
#
_cell.length_a   1.000
_cell.length_b   1.000
_cell.length_c   1.000
_cell.angle_alpha   90.00
_cell.angle_beta   90.00
_cell.angle_gamma   90.00
#
_symmetry.space_group_name_H-M   'P 1'
#
loop_
_entity.id
_entity.type
_entity.pdbx_description
1 polymer ?
#
loop_
_entity_poly.entity_id
_entity_poly.type
_entity_poly.pdbx_seq_one_letter_code
_entity_poly.pdbx_strand_id
1 'polypeptide(L)'
;IVTHSKEMYSGILRTFSSNFDVVLELPHRTDPPPSSQAIGLKIVADKMIFKFDSIVKIAAYETDLDSMTRNTFQTDTTISKYNGQPSGEKVLEMWEPPSMNGDMDDFDLSSGNNNANGWDADDMFRRNEQEHGVTSSFDQNLSGYTTEIRTDLSNFKNEEAKAARLAREIESNPNSQNRANLENGDEEER
;
A
#
# COMPACT_ATOMS: atom_id res chain seq x y z
N ILE A 1 4.74 -14.08 -28.92
CA ILE A 1 5.54 -13.30 -29.88
C ILE A 1 5.81 -14.15 -31.10
N VAL A 2 5.48 -13.65 -32.29
CA VAL A 2 5.85 -14.23 -33.59
C VAL A 2 7.00 -13.43 -34.16
N THR A 3 8.05 -14.11 -34.58
CA THR A 3 9.27 -13.49 -35.13
C THR A 3 9.31 -13.54 -36.65
N HIS A 4 10.21 -12.76 -37.27
CA HIS A 4 10.41 -12.76 -38.73
C HIS A 4 10.87 -14.13 -39.28
N SER A 5 11.54 -14.95 -38.46
CA SER A 5 11.89 -16.34 -38.79
C SER A 5 10.69 -17.29 -38.79
N LYS A 6 9.47 -16.78 -38.57
CA LYS A 6 8.22 -17.53 -38.40
C LYS A 6 8.20 -18.43 -37.15
N GLU A 7 9.15 -18.24 -36.24
CA GLU A 7 9.13 -18.91 -34.95
C GLU A 7 8.19 -18.18 -33.98
N MET A 8 7.44 -18.94 -33.19
CA MET A 8 6.57 -18.40 -32.17
C MET A 8 7.06 -18.76 -30.78
N TYR A 9 7.00 -17.78 -29.90
CA TYR A 9 7.40 -17.87 -28.51
C TYR A 9 6.23 -17.43 -27.62
N SER A 10 5.95 -18.19 -26.58
CA SER A 10 5.04 -17.83 -25.51
C SER A 10 5.81 -17.76 -24.20
N GLY A 11 5.35 -16.93 -23.26
CA GLY A 11 6.03 -16.66 -22.01
C GLY A 11 5.35 -15.52 -21.27
N ILE A 12 5.90 -15.16 -20.12
CA ILE A 12 5.38 -14.08 -19.27
C ILE A 12 6.02 -12.76 -19.74
N LEU A 13 5.20 -11.77 -20.09
CA LEU A 13 5.70 -10.44 -20.43
C LEU A 13 6.27 -9.78 -19.18
N ARG A 14 7.57 -9.45 -19.18
CA ARG A 14 8.22 -8.82 -18.02
C ARG A 14 8.32 -7.31 -18.16
N THR A 15 8.85 -6.84 -19.28
CA THR A 15 9.07 -5.40 -19.53
C THR A 15 9.35 -5.15 -21.01
N PHE A 16 9.40 -3.87 -21.40
CA PHE A 16 9.82 -3.42 -22.72
C PHE A 16 10.67 -2.14 -22.61
N SER A 17 11.56 -1.93 -23.56
CA SER A 17 12.41 -0.73 -23.64
C SER A 17 11.76 0.38 -24.46
N SER A 18 12.33 1.60 -24.41
CA SER A 18 11.94 2.73 -25.26
C SER A 18 12.05 2.44 -26.76
N ASN A 19 12.94 1.52 -27.15
CA ASN A 19 13.13 1.08 -28.54
C ASN A 19 12.22 -0.09 -28.90
N PHE A 20 11.22 -0.40 -28.07
CA PHE A 20 10.31 -1.54 -28.21
C PHE A 20 10.99 -2.92 -28.24
N ASP A 21 12.19 -3.04 -27.66
CA ASP A 21 12.72 -4.36 -27.33
C ASP A 21 11.90 -4.97 -26.18
N VAL A 22 11.38 -6.17 -26.37
CA VAL A 22 10.47 -6.84 -25.43
C VAL A 22 11.17 -7.98 -24.70
N VAL A 23 10.98 -8.07 -23.39
CA VAL A 23 11.55 -9.14 -22.57
C VAL A 23 10.46 -10.12 -22.15
N LEU A 24 10.62 -11.38 -22.54
CA LEU A 24 9.82 -12.49 -22.03
C LEU A 24 10.60 -13.25 -20.96
N GLU A 25 9.91 -13.58 -19.88
CA GLU A 25 10.33 -14.50 -18.83
C GLU A 25 9.71 -15.88 -19.07
N LEU A 26 10.49 -16.94 -18.82
CA LEU A 26 10.17 -18.32 -19.15
C LEU A 26 9.68 -18.53 -20.61
N PRO A 27 10.38 -17.99 -21.62
CA PRO A 27 10.05 -18.21 -23.02
C PRO A 27 10.11 -19.70 -23.39
N HIS A 28 9.05 -20.19 -24.02
CA HIS A 28 8.99 -21.50 -24.65
C HIS A 28 8.50 -21.35 -26.09
N ARG A 29 8.98 -22.23 -26.98
CA ARG A 29 8.51 -22.25 -28.37
C ARG A 29 7.11 -22.86 -28.45
N THR A 30 6.26 -22.28 -29.28
CA THR A 30 4.89 -22.75 -29.52
C THR A 30 4.64 -23.00 -31.00
N ASP A 31 3.80 -24.00 -31.29
CA ASP A 31 3.34 -24.30 -32.65
C ASP A 31 2.01 -23.57 -32.95
N PRO A 32 1.70 -23.20 -34.21
CA PRO A 32 0.42 -22.56 -34.60
C PRO A 32 -0.77 -23.55 -34.67
N PRO A 33 -2.03 -23.10 -34.48
CA PRO A 33 -2.87 -23.30 -33.29
C PRO A 33 -3.88 -24.48 -33.41
N PRO A 34 -4.78 -24.76 -32.42
CA PRO A 34 -4.54 -25.07 -31.00
C PRO A 34 -5.31 -26.33 -30.53
N SER A 35 -4.75 -27.16 -29.64
CA SER A 35 -5.59 -28.07 -28.82
C SER A 35 -5.03 -28.37 -27.44
N SER A 36 -3.89 -27.82 -27.07
CA SER A 36 -3.36 -28.01 -25.74
C SER A 36 -2.81 -26.72 -25.20
N GLN A 37 -3.44 -26.25 -24.12
CA GLN A 37 -2.88 -25.41 -23.05
C GLN A 37 -1.66 -26.09 -22.38
N ALA A 38 -0.93 -26.95 -23.10
CA ALA A 38 0.30 -27.52 -22.61
C ALA A 38 1.39 -26.50 -22.89
N ILE A 39 1.83 -25.82 -21.83
CA ILE A 39 3.13 -25.16 -21.82
C ILE A 39 4.14 -26.24 -22.23
N GLY A 40 4.66 -26.14 -23.45
CA GLY A 40 5.69 -27.06 -23.90
C GLY A 40 6.86 -26.98 -22.91
N LEU A 41 7.17 -28.09 -22.24
CA LEU A 41 8.15 -28.18 -21.15
C LEU A 41 9.60 -27.84 -21.57
N LYS A 42 9.83 -27.38 -22.79
CA LYS A 42 11.13 -26.89 -23.27
C LYS A 42 11.19 -25.37 -23.11
N ILE A 43 11.38 -24.95 -21.86
CA ILE A 43 11.82 -23.59 -21.54
C ILE A 43 13.15 -23.38 -22.27
N VAL A 44 13.21 -22.35 -23.10
CA VAL A 44 14.39 -22.05 -23.94
C VAL A 44 15.45 -21.31 -23.11
N ALA A 45 15.00 -20.46 -22.18
CA ALA A 45 15.83 -19.66 -21.28
C ALA A 45 14.98 -19.15 -20.11
N ASP A 46 15.62 -18.61 -19.06
CA ASP A 46 14.92 -17.89 -17.98
C ASP A 46 14.35 -16.54 -18.46
N LYS A 47 15.13 -15.79 -19.24
CA LYS A 47 14.71 -14.54 -19.89
C LYS A 47 15.21 -14.47 -21.32
N MET A 48 14.42 -13.91 -22.22
CA MET A 48 14.79 -13.69 -23.61
C MET A 48 14.34 -12.32 -24.07
N ILE A 49 15.24 -11.61 -24.76
CA ILE A 49 15.02 -10.27 -25.29
C ILE A 49 14.75 -10.38 -26.78
N PHE A 50 13.62 -9.84 -27.21
CA PHE A 50 13.23 -9.73 -28.62
C PHE A 50 13.43 -8.29 -29.07
N LYS A 51 14.31 -8.09 -30.06
CA LYS A 51 14.51 -6.78 -30.69
C LYS A 51 13.29 -6.39 -31.49
N PHE A 52 12.94 -5.10 -31.53
CA PHE A 52 11.79 -4.61 -32.32
C PHE A 52 11.80 -5.13 -33.77
N ASP A 53 12.95 -5.05 -34.45
CA ASP A 53 13.13 -5.50 -35.84
C ASP A 53 12.87 -7.00 -36.07
N SER A 54 12.89 -7.80 -34.99
CA SER A 54 12.66 -9.25 -35.07
C SER A 54 11.19 -9.63 -34.86
N ILE A 55 10.36 -8.70 -34.36
CA ILE A 55 8.98 -8.96 -33.93
C ILE A 55 8.00 -8.68 -35.07
N VAL A 56 7.20 -9.68 -35.43
CA VAL A 56 6.12 -9.55 -36.42
C VAL A 56 4.77 -9.36 -35.74
N LYS A 57 4.51 -10.08 -34.64
CA LYS A 57 3.24 -10.02 -33.92
C LYS A 57 3.42 -10.31 -32.43
N ILE A 58 2.76 -9.52 -31.60
CA ILE A 58 2.59 -9.80 -30.17
C ILE A 58 1.10 -10.03 -29.92
N ALA A 59 0.78 -11.07 -29.15
CA ALA A 59 -0.57 -11.38 -28.71
C ALA A 59 -0.50 -11.86 -27.26
N ALA A 60 -1.44 -11.38 -26.44
CA ALA A 60 -1.68 -11.88 -25.09
C ALA A 60 -2.84 -12.87 -25.16
N TYR A 61 -2.69 -14.04 -24.53
CA TYR A 61 -3.72 -15.07 -24.43
C TYR A 61 -4.18 -15.14 -22.98
N GLU A 62 -5.51 -15.17 -22.77
CA GLU A 62 -6.15 -15.21 -21.44
C GLU A 62 -5.57 -14.20 -20.43
N THR A 63 -5.88 -12.93 -20.66
CA THR A 63 -5.90 -11.97 -19.55
C THR A 63 -7.34 -11.96 -19.05
N ASP A 64 -7.60 -12.50 -17.86
CA ASP A 64 -8.86 -12.28 -17.16
C ASP A 64 -8.98 -10.80 -16.81
N LEU A 65 -9.38 -10.02 -17.80
CA LEU A 65 -9.53 -8.57 -17.70
C LEU A 65 -10.69 -8.22 -16.76
N ASP A 66 -11.60 -9.16 -16.49
CA ASP A 66 -12.71 -9.03 -15.56
C ASP A 66 -12.22 -9.02 -14.10
N SER A 67 -11.10 -9.71 -13.79
CA SER A 67 -10.42 -9.61 -12.50
C SER A 67 -9.70 -8.27 -12.29
N MET A 68 -9.14 -7.68 -13.35
CA MET A 68 -8.35 -6.44 -13.28
C MET A 68 -9.21 -5.17 -13.35
N THR A 69 -10.37 -5.23 -14.00
CA THR A 69 -11.32 -4.11 -14.09
C THR A 69 -12.25 -4.00 -12.89
N ARG A 70 -12.28 -4.99 -11.98
CA ARG A 70 -12.94 -4.90 -10.66
C ARG A 70 -12.19 -4.03 -9.64
N ASN A 71 -11.44 -3.03 -10.10
CA ASN A 71 -10.97 -1.93 -9.27
C ASN A 71 -12.08 -0.89 -9.01
N THR A 72 -13.33 -1.36 -8.86
CA THR A 72 -14.41 -0.60 -8.23
C THR A 72 -14.14 -0.62 -6.73
N PHE A 73 -14.27 0.53 -6.06
CA PHE A 73 -14.08 0.71 -4.62
C PHE A 73 -14.46 -0.56 -3.83
N GLN A 74 -13.46 -1.35 -3.44
CA GLN A 74 -13.69 -2.52 -2.63
C GLN A 74 -14.06 -2.02 -1.25
N THR A 75 -15.30 -2.25 -0.84
CA THR A 75 -15.75 -1.93 0.51
C THR A 75 -15.03 -2.83 1.51
N ASP A 76 -14.86 -2.35 2.75
CA ASP A 76 -14.16 -3.08 3.82
C ASP A 76 -14.66 -4.53 3.97
N THR A 77 -15.94 -4.79 3.68
CA THR A 77 -16.54 -6.13 3.68
C THR A 77 -15.89 -7.11 2.70
N THR A 78 -15.37 -6.62 1.56
CA THR A 78 -14.74 -7.46 0.53
C THR A 78 -13.28 -7.77 0.88
N ILE A 79 -12.57 -6.79 1.45
CA ILE A 79 -11.19 -6.93 1.91
C ILE A 79 -11.11 -7.85 3.14
N SER A 80 -12.07 -7.71 4.06
CA SER A 80 -12.11 -8.49 5.32
C SER A 80 -12.30 -9.99 5.09
N LYS A 81 -12.85 -10.41 3.94
CA LYS A 81 -12.99 -11.84 3.59
C LYS A 81 -11.67 -12.55 3.41
N TYR A 82 -10.60 -11.80 3.15
CA TYR A 82 -9.26 -12.34 3.02
C TYR A 82 -8.51 -12.40 4.35
N ASN A 83 -9.12 -11.97 5.47
CA ASN A 83 -8.58 -12.00 6.84
C ASN A 83 -7.08 -11.70 6.94
N GLY A 84 -6.60 -10.73 6.16
CA GLY A 84 -5.18 -10.37 6.15
C GLY A 84 -4.23 -11.51 5.76
N GLN A 85 -4.64 -12.50 4.93
CA GLN A 85 -3.74 -13.45 4.31
C GLN A 85 -3.28 -12.93 2.93
N PRO A 86 -2.23 -12.09 2.85
CA PRO A 86 -1.51 -11.94 1.61
C PRO A 86 -0.83 -13.28 1.31
N SER A 87 -0.91 -13.71 0.06
CA SER A 87 -0.12 -14.82 -0.47
C SER A 87 1.38 -14.46 -0.40
N GLY A 88 2.01 -14.78 0.73
CA GLY A 88 3.43 -14.58 0.99
C GLY A 88 3.69 -13.50 2.05
N GLU A 89 3.40 -13.83 3.31
CA GLU A 89 3.85 -13.02 4.45
C GLU A 89 5.39 -13.06 4.50
N LYS A 90 6.03 -11.90 4.34
CA LYS A 90 7.46 -11.76 4.62
C LYS A 90 7.63 -11.72 6.14
N VAL A 91 8.63 -12.45 6.64
CA VAL A 91 9.06 -12.32 8.04
C VAL A 91 9.43 -10.86 8.27
N LEU A 92 8.84 -10.24 9.29
CA LEU A 92 9.18 -8.87 9.69
C LEU A 92 10.63 -8.82 10.15
N GLU A 93 11.42 -7.94 9.55
CA GLU A 93 12.77 -7.63 9.99
C GLU A 93 12.75 -6.36 10.84
N MET A 94 13.63 -6.31 11.84
CA MET A 94 13.80 -5.12 12.67
C MET A 94 14.23 -3.94 11.80
N TRP A 95 13.60 -2.78 11.99
CA TRP A 95 14.00 -1.56 11.29
C TRP A 95 15.38 -1.12 11.80
N GLU A 96 16.37 -1.08 10.91
CA GLU A 96 17.67 -0.48 11.20
C GLU A 96 17.69 0.98 10.71
N PRO A 97 17.98 1.97 11.59
CA PRO A 97 18.13 3.34 11.16
C PRO A 97 19.30 3.46 10.18
N PRO A 98 19.18 4.26 9.11
CA PRO A 98 20.32 4.55 8.25
C PRO A 98 21.40 5.26 9.06
N SER A 99 22.66 4.88 8.84
CA SER A 99 23.86 5.53 9.39
C SER A 99 24.04 6.92 8.75
N MET A 100 23.13 7.83 9.06
CA MET A 100 23.22 9.25 8.72
C MET A 100 23.82 9.96 9.92
N ASN A 101 24.87 10.74 9.68
CA ASN A 101 25.58 11.53 10.69
C ASN A 101 24.60 12.43 11.46
N GLY A 102 24.24 12.00 12.65
CA GLY A 102 23.43 12.71 13.63
C GLY A 102 23.51 11.89 14.91
N ASP A 103 23.76 12.56 16.01
CA ASP A 103 23.97 12.00 17.35
C ASP A 103 22.70 11.25 17.82
N MET A 104 22.51 10.01 17.33
CA MET A 104 21.37 9.13 17.61
C MET A 104 21.73 8.08 18.68
N ASP A 105 22.88 8.21 19.33
CA ASP A 105 23.37 7.26 20.34
C ASP A 105 22.54 7.28 21.64
N ASP A 106 21.59 8.20 21.80
CA ASP A 106 20.73 8.30 23.00
C ASP A 106 19.27 7.86 22.80
N PHE A 107 18.86 7.47 21.58
CA PHE A 107 17.49 6.96 21.38
C PHE A 107 17.44 5.44 21.60
N ASP A 108 17.69 5.03 22.84
CA ASP A 108 17.49 3.65 23.28
C ASP A 108 15.99 3.31 23.29
N LEU A 109 15.51 2.71 22.20
CA LEU A 109 14.16 2.13 22.09
C LEU A 109 13.93 0.95 23.05
N SER A 110 14.98 0.39 23.67
CA SER A 110 14.89 -0.75 24.58
C SER A 110 14.61 -0.37 26.03
N SER A 111 14.78 0.91 26.38
CA SER A 111 14.38 1.43 27.67
C SER A 111 12.89 1.78 27.60
N GLY A 112 12.04 0.81 27.95
CA GLY A 112 10.59 0.95 28.13
C GLY A 112 10.23 1.92 29.27
N ASN A 113 10.69 3.15 29.17
CA ASN A 113 10.26 4.23 30.03
C ASN A 113 8.99 4.83 29.40
N ASN A 114 7.83 4.36 29.85
CA ASN A 114 6.50 4.89 29.53
C ASN A 114 6.28 6.38 29.91
N ASN A 115 7.35 7.12 30.16
CA ASN A 115 7.39 8.55 30.47
C ASN A 115 8.34 9.28 29.53
N ALA A 116 8.28 9.01 28.22
CA ALA A 116 8.90 9.87 27.22
C ALA A 116 8.16 11.21 27.19
N ASN A 117 8.41 12.07 28.18
CA ASN A 117 8.20 13.50 28.04
C ASN A 117 9.17 13.97 26.96
N GLY A 118 8.68 14.05 25.72
CA GLY A 118 9.38 14.74 24.65
C GLY A 118 9.75 16.16 25.07
N TRP A 119 10.61 16.81 24.28
CA TRP A 119 10.91 18.22 24.51
C TRP A 119 9.61 19.02 24.47
N ASP A 120 9.51 20.04 25.34
CA ASP A 120 8.44 21.01 25.19
C ASP A 120 8.56 21.67 23.81
N ALA A 121 7.41 21.93 23.16
CA ALA A 121 7.39 22.50 21.83
C ALA A 121 8.14 23.84 21.78
N ASP A 122 8.06 24.65 22.84
CA ASP A 122 8.75 25.92 22.94
C ASP A 122 10.27 25.73 23.00
N ASP A 123 10.74 24.68 23.67
CA ASP A 123 12.16 24.36 23.75
C ASP A 123 12.70 23.83 22.42
N MET A 124 11.91 23.05 21.68
CA MET A 124 12.26 22.64 20.31
C MET A 124 12.36 23.85 19.38
N PHE A 125 11.39 24.78 19.44
CA PHE A 125 11.41 25.98 18.61
C PHE A 125 12.60 26.88 18.93
N ARG A 126 12.89 27.08 20.22
CA ARG A 126 14.03 27.88 20.68
C ARG A 126 15.36 27.30 20.21
N ARG A 127 15.50 25.97 20.23
CA ARG A 127 16.71 25.29 19.73
C ARG A 127 16.89 25.51 18.23
N ASN A 128 15.84 25.33 17.43
CA ASN A 128 15.88 25.56 15.99
C ASN A 128 16.21 27.02 15.64
N GLU A 129 15.71 27.98 16.42
CA GLU A 129 16.06 29.38 16.23
C GLU A 129 17.55 29.65 16.55
N GLN A 130 18.07 29.08 17.66
CA GLN A 130 19.46 29.27 18.06
C GLN A 130 20.46 28.60 17.11
N GLU A 131 20.18 27.37 16.68
CA GLU A 131 21.10 26.56 15.88
C GLU A 131 20.96 26.82 14.38
N HIS A 132 19.74 27.11 13.92
CA HIS A 132 19.43 27.18 12.50
C HIS A 132 18.81 28.52 12.07
N GLY A 133 18.54 29.44 13.00
CA GLY A 133 17.90 30.72 12.69
C GLY A 133 16.46 30.59 12.19
N VAL A 134 15.82 29.43 12.41
CA VAL A 134 14.48 29.14 11.91
C VAL A 134 13.45 29.45 13.01
N THR A 135 12.54 30.37 12.72
CA THR A 135 11.44 30.75 13.61
C THR A 135 10.17 29.96 13.30
N SER A 136 9.50 29.45 14.33
CA SER A 136 8.23 28.73 14.19
C SER A 136 7.05 29.71 14.08
N SER A 137 6.09 29.41 13.20
CA SER A 137 4.78 30.07 13.14
C SER A 137 3.69 29.24 13.85
N PHE A 138 4.09 28.40 14.80
CA PHE A 138 3.20 27.51 15.52
C PHE A 138 2.14 28.30 16.30
N ASP A 139 0.90 27.87 16.14
CA ASP A 139 -0.26 28.32 16.90
C ASP A 139 -0.87 27.10 17.58
N GLN A 140 -0.99 27.14 18.91
CA GLN A 140 -1.53 26.04 19.71
C GLN A 140 -2.98 25.70 19.35
N ASN A 141 -3.71 26.67 18.81
CA ASN A 141 -5.08 26.46 18.34
C ASN A 141 -5.15 25.54 17.11
N LEU A 142 -4.02 25.32 16.41
CA LEU A 142 -3.89 24.41 15.27
C LEU A 142 -4.95 24.64 14.18
N SER A 143 -5.45 25.86 14.04
CA SER A 143 -6.57 26.22 13.15
C SER A 143 -6.32 25.90 11.67
N GLY A 144 -5.06 25.77 11.24
CA GLY A 144 -4.68 25.31 9.90
C GLY A 144 -4.74 23.79 9.70
N TYR A 145 -4.80 23.02 10.77
CA TYR A 145 -4.78 21.55 10.77
C TYR A 145 -6.05 20.92 11.37
N THR A 146 -6.77 21.66 12.21
CA THR A 146 -8.01 21.23 12.85
C THR A 146 -9.15 22.16 12.47
N THR A 147 -10.39 21.69 12.64
CA THR A 147 -11.58 22.53 12.51
C THR A 147 -12.14 22.79 13.90
N GLU A 148 -12.13 24.06 14.32
CA GLU A 148 -12.70 24.45 15.60
C GLU A 148 -14.21 24.26 15.64
N ILE A 149 -14.70 23.75 16.77
CA ILE A 149 -16.14 23.58 17.01
C ILE A 149 -16.75 24.93 17.37
N ARG A 150 -17.57 25.47 16.47
CA ARG A 150 -18.26 26.75 16.66
C ARG A 150 -19.54 26.58 17.46
N THR A 151 -19.47 26.81 18.77
CA THR A 151 -20.62 26.71 19.69
C THR A 151 -21.54 27.93 19.68
N ASP A 152 -21.12 29.01 19.02
CA ASP A 152 -21.83 30.30 18.91
C ASP A 152 -22.94 30.30 17.84
N LEU A 153 -22.93 29.32 16.94
CA LEU A 153 -23.91 29.20 15.87
C LEU A 153 -25.28 28.73 16.40
N SER A 154 -26.37 29.33 15.90
CA SER A 154 -27.74 29.00 16.33
C SER A 154 -28.18 27.57 15.98
N ASN A 155 -27.56 26.95 14.97
CA ASN A 155 -27.77 25.56 14.55
C ASN A 155 -26.92 24.54 15.32
N PHE A 156 -25.97 24.97 16.16
CA PHE A 156 -25.03 24.07 16.84
C PHE A 156 -25.73 22.92 17.56
N LYS A 157 -26.77 23.20 18.36
CA LYS A 157 -27.54 22.17 19.07
C LYS A 157 -28.26 21.18 18.15
N ASN A 158 -28.74 21.65 17.00
CA ASN A 158 -29.42 20.79 16.03
C ASN A 158 -28.43 19.87 15.32
N GLU A 159 -27.24 20.39 15.00
CA GLU A 159 -26.16 19.61 14.40
C GLU A 159 -25.57 18.59 15.39
N GLU A 160 -25.37 18.99 16.64
CA GLU A 160 -24.96 18.11 17.73
C GLU A 160 -25.96 16.94 17.89
N ALA A 161 -27.26 17.24 17.96
CA ALA A 161 -28.29 16.20 18.06
C ALA A 161 -28.33 15.28 16.82
N LYS A 162 -28.11 15.83 15.62
CA LYS A 162 -28.03 15.05 14.38
C LYS A 162 -26.81 14.15 14.36
N ALA A 163 -25.64 14.65 14.76
CA ALA A 163 -24.40 13.91 14.86
C ALA A 163 -24.55 12.76 15.88
N ALA A 164 -25.09 13.03 17.07
CA ALA A 164 -25.35 12.01 18.08
C ALA A 164 -26.34 10.93 17.60
N ARG A 165 -27.35 11.31 16.80
CA ARG A 165 -28.26 10.33 16.20
C ARG A 165 -27.54 9.44 15.18
N LEU A 166 -26.73 10.02 14.31
CA LEU A 166 -25.98 9.29 13.28
C LEU A 166 -24.93 8.36 13.90
N ALA A 167 -24.24 8.81 14.95
CA ALA A 167 -23.29 7.99 15.70
C ALA A 167 -23.96 6.72 16.23
N ARG A 168 -25.11 6.86 16.92
CA ARG A 168 -25.89 5.71 17.41
C ARG A 168 -26.34 4.78 16.28
N GLU A 169 -26.71 5.32 15.12
CA GLU A 169 -27.12 4.52 13.96
C GLU A 169 -25.95 3.69 13.42
N ILE A 170 -24.77 4.30 13.25
CA ILE A 170 -23.55 3.62 12.79
C ILE A 170 -23.11 2.56 13.80
N GLU A 171 -23.09 2.91 15.10
CA GLU A 171 -22.70 2.01 16.18
C GLU A 171 -23.69 0.85 16.38
N SER A 172 -24.96 1.01 15.99
CA SER A 172 -25.95 -0.07 16.09
C SER A 172 -25.72 -1.24 15.13
N ASN A 173 -24.78 -1.11 14.17
CA ASN A 173 -24.49 -2.17 13.22
C ASN A 173 -23.84 -3.38 13.93
N PRO A 174 -24.54 -4.54 14.02
CA PRO A 174 -24.06 -5.70 14.78
C PRO A 174 -22.77 -6.28 14.21
N ASN A 175 -22.55 -6.17 12.89
CA ASN A 175 -21.31 -6.62 12.27
C ASN A 175 -20.12 -5.74 12.68
N SER A 176 -20.32 -4.43 12.82
CA SER A 176 -19.26 -3.52 13.27
C SER A 176 -18.91 -3.77 14.74
N GLN A 177 -19.92 -3.95 15.59
CA GLN A 177 -19.72 -4.26 17.02
C GLN A 177 -18.99 -5.58 17.22
N ASN A 178 -19.38 -6.64 16.50
CA ASN A 178 -18.71 -7.94 16.60
C ASN A 178 -17.22 -7.85 16.22
N ARG A 179 -16.87 -7.03 15.22
CA ARG A 179 -15.48 -6.83 14.80
C ARG A 179 -14.69 -6.02 15.83
N ALA A 180 -15.26 -4.93 16.34
CA ALA A 180 -14.64 -4.14 17.39
C ALA A 180 -14.39 -4.96 18.66
N ASN A 181 -15.34 -5.84 19.03
CA ASN A 181 -15.17 -6.73 20.18
C ASN A 181 -14.10 -7.81 19.94
N LEU A 182 -13.94 -8.29 18.70
CA LEU A 182 -12.89 -9.26 18.38
C LEU A 182 -11.49 -8.61 18.43
N GLU A 183 -11.37 -7.34 18.04
CA GLU A 183 -10.12 -6.57 18.12
C GLU A 183 -9.74 -6.23 19.58
N ASN A 184 -10.70 -5.81 20.39
CA ASN A 184 -10.46 -5.41 21.78
C ASN A 184 -10.50 -6.58 22.80
N GLY A 185 -11.03 -7.74 22.42
CA GLY A 185 -11.28 -8.86 23.34
C GLY A 185 -10.07 -9.74 23.64
N ASP A 186 -9.02 -9.67 22.82
CA ASP A 186 -7.82 -10.51 22.98
C ASP A 186 -6.80 -9.94 23.99
N GLU A 187 -6.95 -8.67 24.40
CA GLU A 187 -5.98 -7.99 25.29
C GLU A 187 -6.33 -8.03 26.79
N GLU A 188 -7.55 -8.44 27.19
CA GLU A 188 -8.00 -8.37 28.59
C GLU A 188 -7.78 -9.66 29.41
N GLU A 189 -7.26 -10.75 28.84
CA GLU A 189 -7.13 -12.05 29.53
C GLU A 189 -5.69 -12.45 29.95
N ARG A 190 -4.78 -11.48 30.16
CA ARG A 190 -3.40 -11.77 30.65
C ARG A 190 -3.02 -11.04 31.93
#